data_AF-A0A961VLD5-F1
#
_entry.id   AF-A0A961VLD5-F1
#
_cell.length_a   1.000
_cell.length_b   1.000
_cell.length_c   1.000
_cell.angle_alpha   90.00
_cell.angle_beta   90.00
_cell.angle_gamma   90.00
#
_symmetry.space_group_name_H-M   'P 1'
#
loop_
_entity.id
_entity.type
_entity.pdbx_description
1 polymer ?
#
loop_
_entity_poly.entity_id
_entity_poly.type
_entity_poly.pdbx_seq_one_letter_code
_entity_poly.pdbx_strand_id
1 'polypeptide(L)' 'MSARHRWGEAERPTRFKTERQCVKCGLVKVTRHENTGGPGETHWTEFWRGLERIECEATPPCQPVEEAAHV' A
#
# COMPACT_ATOMS: atom_id res chain seq x y z
N MET A 1 -11.45 10.13 -15.80
CA MET A 1 -10.31 9.91 -14.89
C MET A 1 -10.04 8.41 -14.79
N SER A 2 -8.79 7.96 -14.89
CA SER A 2 -8.49 6.52 -14.74
C SER A 2 -8.54 6.14 -13.26
N ALA A 3 -9.42 5.20 -12.90
CA ALA A 3 -9.56 4.62 -11.56
C ALA A 3 -8.35 3.76 -11.13
N ARG A 4 -7.26 3.77 -11.92
CA ARG A 4 -6.02 3.08 -11.61
C ARG A 4 -5.15 3.93 -10.68
N HIS A 5 -4.61 3.26 -9.68
CA HIS A 5 -3.58 3.82 -8.80
C HIS A 5 -2.36 4.27 -9.61
N ARG A 6 -1.74 5.36 -9.16
CA ARG A 6 -0.42 5.77 -9.60
C ARG A 6 0.51 5.65 -8.40
N TRP A 7 1.20 4.52 -8.32
CA TRP A 7 2.16 4.27 -7.24
C TRP A 7 3.38 5.16 -7.40
N GLY A 8 3.81 5.76 -6.30
CA GLY A 8 5.04 6.54 -6.19
C GLY A 8 6.27 5.64 -6.10
N GLU A 9 7.36 6.24 -5.61
CA GLU A 9 8.62 5.55 -5.39
C GLU A 9 8.46 4.39 -4.39
N ALA A 10 9.30 3.37 -4.54
CA ALA A 10 9.32 2.22 -3.66
C ALA A 10 10.28 2.47 -2.50
N GLU A 11 9.72 2.72 -1.33
CA GLU A 11 10.48 2.84 -0.09
C GLU A 11 10.76 1.45 0.48
N ARG A 12 12.00 1.19 0.87
CA ARG A 12 12.46 -0.13 1.34
C ARG A 12 13.12 0.01 2.71
N PRO A 13 12.35 0.27 3.78
CA PRO A 13 12.90 0.50 5.11
C PRO A 13 13.60 -0.75 5.67
N THR A 14 13.22 -1.94 5.21
CA THR A 14 13.93 -3.18 5.51
C THR A 14 14.06 -4.02 4.25
N ARG A 15 14.97 -5.00 4.25
CA ARG A 15 15.12 -5.96 3.15
C ARG A 15 13.81 -6.68 2.78
N PHE A 16 12.94 -6.83 3.77
CA PHE A 16 11.75 -7.68 3.74
C PHE A 16 10.45 -6.89 3.59
N LYS A 17 10.53 -5.55 3.46
CA LYS A 17 9.39 -4.64 3.41
C LYS A 17 9.58 -3.64 2.28
N THR A 18 8.60 -3.57 1.40
CA THR A 18 8.52 -2.52 0.38
C THR A 18 7.21 -1.77 0.53
N GLU A 19 7.28 -0.45 0.56
CA GLU A 19 6.15 0.45 0.70
C GLU A 19 6.04 1.29 -0.57
N ARG A 20 4.81 1.50 -1.03
CA ARG A 20 4.52 2.41 -2.15
C ARG A 20 3.28 3.20 -1.83
N GLN A 21 3.40 4.52 -1.82
CA GLN A 21 2.24 5.41 -1.66
C GLN A 21 1.66 5.77 -3.03
N CYS A 22 0.34 5.69 -3.17
CA CYS A 22 -0.34 6.20 -4.35
C CYS A 22 -0.37 7.73 -4.32
N VAL A 23 0.17 8.38 -5.34
CA VAL A 23 0.27 9.85 -5.42
C VAL A 23 -1.09 10.54 -5.66
N LYS A 24 -2.16 9.77 -5.89
CA LYS A 24 -3.51 10.31 -6.15
C LYS A 24 -4.42 10.24 -4.91
N CYS A 25 -4.37 9.14 -4.18
CA CYS A 25 -5.32 8.83 -3.11
C CYS A 25 -4.66 8.61 -1.74
N GLY A 26 -3.33 8.70 -1.67
CA GLY A 26 -2.59 8.49 -0.42
C GLY A 26 -2.58 7.05 0.09
N LEU A 27 -3.23 6.10 -0.60
CA LEU A 27 -3.23 4.68 -0.24
C LEU A 27 -1.78 4.16 -0.26
N VAL A 28 -1.33 3.57 0.84
CA VAL A 28 -0.03 2.93 0.95
C VAL A 28 -0.21 1.43 0.75
N LYS A 29 0.49 0.87 -0.23
CA LYS A 29 0.63 -0.56 -0.42
C LYS A 29 1.94 -1.00 0.22
N VAL A 30 1.86 -1.90 1.19
CA VAL A 30 3.02 -2.52 1.83
C VAL A 30 3.09 -3.96 1.38
N THR A 31 4.18 -4.36 0.76
CA THR A 31 4.47 -5.77 0.46
C THR A 31 5.54 -6.26 1.42
N ARG A 32 5.22 -7.35 2.13
CA ARG A 32 6.12 -8.02 3.07
C ARG A 32 6.41 -9.42 2.61
N HIS A 33 7.61 -9.88 2.93
CA HIS A 33 7.95 -11.29 2.84
C HIS A 33 8.75 -11.73 4.06
N GLU A 34 8.41 -12.87 4.63
CA GLU A 34 9.13 -13.46 5.75
C GLU A 34 9.79 -14.78 5.29
N ASN A 35 11.01 -15.04 5.80
CA ASN A 35 11.99 -16.05 5.38
C ASN A 35 12.91 -15.69 4.19
N THR A 36 14.19 -15.97 4.39
CA THR A 36 15.34 -15.61 3.54
C THR A 36 15.54 -16.56 2.34
N GLY A 37 14.50 -16.82 1.56
CA GLY A 37 14.64 -17.48 0.24
C GLY A 37 14.71 -19.02 0.24
N GLY A 38 13.97 -19.68 1.13
CA GLY A 38 13.80 -21.13 1.16
C GLY A 38 12.33 -21.58 1.05
N PRO A 39 12.06 -22.88 0.94
CA PRO A 39 10.69 -23.41 1.00
C PRO A 39 10.06 -23.04 2.36
N GLY A 40 9.05 -22.17 2.34
CA GLY A 40 8.46 -21.53 3.53
C GLY A 40 8.44 -19.99 3.48
N GLU A 41 8.87 -19.39 2.37
CA GLU A 41 8.72 -17.94 2.15
C GLU A 41 7.24 -17.54 2.08
N THR A 42 6.82 -16.66 3.00
CA THR A 42 5.44 -16.16 3.06
C THR A 42 5.42 -14.73 2.57
N HIS A 43 4.64 -14.44 1.52
CA HIS A 43 4.44 -13.10 0.99
C HIS A 43 3.02 -12.62 1.29
N TRP A 44 2.90 -11.41 1.83
CA TRP A 44 1.59 -10.78 2.00
C TRP A 44 1.64 -9.29 1.69
N THR A 45 0.46 -8.75 1.37
CA THR A 45 0.29 -7.34 1.09
C THR A 45 -0.67 -6.74 2.11
N GLU A 46 -0.30 -5.59 2.65
CA GLU A 46 -1.12 -4.77 3.53
C GLU A 46 -1.45 -3.46 2.82
N PHE A 47 -2.64 -2.92 3.09
CA PHE A 47 -3.05 -1.61 2.59
C PHE A 47 -3.31 -0.68 3.77
N TRP A 48 -2.81 0.54 3.67
CA TRP A 48 -2.92 1.54 4.74
C TRP A 48 -3.41 2.88 4.17
N ARG A 49 -4.22 3.59 4.95
CA ARG A 49 -4.58 4.99 4.71
C ARG A 49 -4.21 5.78 5.96
N GLY A 50 -3.20 6.64 5.84
CA GLY A 50 -2.62 7.30 7.01
C GLY A 50 -2.10 6.26 8.01
N LEU A 51 -2.68 6.24 9.21
CA LEU A 51 -2.30 5.33 10.30
C LEU A 51 -3.18 4.08 10.39
N GLU A 52 -4.24 4.00 9.58
CA GLU A 52 -5.22 2.90 9.64
C GLU A 52 -4.88 1.82 8.62
N ARG A 53 -4.83 0.57 9.09
CA ARG A 53 -4.72 -0.61 8.24
C ARG A 53 -6.10 -0.98 7.70
N ILE A 54 -6.20 -1.13 6.39
CA ILE A 54 -7.42 -1.59 5.73
C ILE A 54 -7.37 -3.10 5.62
N GLU A 55 -8.37 -3.77 6.19
CA GLU A 55 -8.56 -5.21 6.03
C GLU A 55 -9.33 -5.46 4.72
N CYS A 56 -8.64 -6.05 3.74
CA CYS A 56 -9.22 -6.31 2.43
C CYS A 56 -8.51 -7.47 1.73
N GLU A 57 -9.24 -8.22 0.91
CA GLU A 57 -8.70 -9.33 0.12
C GLU A 57 -7.98 -8.87 -1.17
N ALA A 58 -8.31 -7.66 -1.65
CA ALA A 58 -7.78 -7.09 -2.88
C ALA A 58 -7.44 -5.61 -2.71
N THR A 59 -6.68 -5.05 -3.67
CA THR A 59 -6.32 -3.62 -3.65
C THR A 59 -7.58 -2.75 -3.65
N PRO A 60 -7.78 -1.89 -2.64
CA PRO A 60 -8.92 -0.98 -2.58
C PRO A 60 -9.00 -0.05 -3.81
N PRO A 61 -10.18 0.46 -4.18
CA PRO A 61 -10.31 1.37 -5.32
C PRO A 61 -9.50 2.65 -5.12
N CYS A 62 -8.98 3.21 -6.22
CA CYS A 62 -8.31 4.50 -6.20
C CYS A 62 -9.34 5.63 -6.10
N GLN A 63 -9.74 5.94 -4.87
CA GLN A 63 -10.58 7.10 -4.56
C GLN A 63 -9.68 8.27 -4.19
N PRO A 64 -9.63 9.36 -4.99
CA PRO A 64 -8.94 10.57 -4.57
C PRO A 64 -9.43 10.93 -3.17
N VAL A 65 -8.53 11.37 -2.30
CA VAL A 65 -8.97 12.00 -1.06
C VAL A 65 -9.66 13.28 -1.54
N GLU A 66 -10.99 13.28 -1.61
CA GLU A 66 -11.70 14.55 -1.63
C GLU A 66 -11.21 15.26 -0.37
N GLU A 67 -10.49 16.38 -0.54
CA GLU A 67 -10.12 17.23 0.57
C GLU A 67 -11.35 17.33 1.45
N ALA A 68 -11.29 16.72 2.64
CA ALA A 68 -12.30 16.92 3.65
C ALA A 68 -12.27 18.41 3.91
N ALA A 69 -13.21 19.12 3.27
CA ALA A 69 -13.40 20.53 3.42
C ALA A 69 -13.52 20.77 4.91
N HIS A 70 -12.50 21.44 5.43
CA HIS A 70 -12.46 21.98 6.77
C HIS A 70 -13.69 22.90 6.90
N VAL A 71 -14.64 22.52 7.77
CA VAL A 71 -15.67 23.41 8.32
C VAL A 71 -15.80 23.09 9.80
#